data_AF-A0A5C7TDU8-F1
#
_entry.id   AF-A0A5C7TDU8-F1
#
_cell.length_a   1.000
_cell.length_b   1.000
_cell.length_c   1.000
_cell.angle_alpha   90.00
_cell.angle_beta   90.00
_cell.angle_gamma   90.00
#
_symmetry.space_group_name_H-M   'P 1'
#
loop_
_entity.id
_entity.type
_entity.pdbx_description
1 polymer ?
#
loop_
_entity_poly.entity_id
_entity_poly.type
_entity_poly.pdbx_seq_one_letter_code
_entity_poly.pdbx_strand_id
1 'polypeptide(L)'
;MNCYCGKPGRYQDCCQPCHTGQSPAQTAEQLMRSRFSAYVLQLVPYIADTYYPAIQSADALAEISAFAGNARFLALLVLAAGDTPTVNPAQFPLLRPDSLAVNSAVFSYVHFKVWFLSADKLHLLEEHSRFVRIDGHWHYVDGVLLPHPVLKIGRNDLCPCGSGKKFKACPPHWLNHQPAPARPPR
;
A
#
# COMPACT_ATOMS: atom_id res chain seq x y z
N MET A 1 16.60 2.93 10.40
CA MET A 1 15.69 3.60 9.46
C MET A 1 14.29 3.63 10.05
N ASN A 2 13.56 4.73 9.89
CA ASN A 2 12.16 4.81 10.32
C ASN A 2 11.30 3.92 9.42
N CYS A 3 10.18 3.44 9.95
CA CYS A 3 9.23 2.68 9.15
C CYS A 3 8.55 3.58 8.10
N TYR A 4 8.26 3.02 6.93
CA TYR A 4 7.62 3.75 5.83
C TYR A 4 6.11 3.84 6.00
N CYS A 5 5.49 2.98 6.82
CA CYS A 5 4.04 2.85 6.96
C CYS A 5 3.30 4.04 7.62
N GLY A 6 3.98 5.16 7.83
CA GLY A 6 3.42 6.36 8.46
C GLY A 6 3.29 6.30 9.98
N LYS A 7 3.62 5.17 10.64
CA LYS A 7 3.73 5.12 12.10
C LYS A 7 5.12 5.61 12.55
N PRO A 8 5.21 6.35 13.67
CA PRO A 8 6.50 6.64 14.27
C PRO A 8 7.17 5.35 14.74
N GLY A 9 8.49 5.29 14.66
CA GLY A 9 9.28 4.13 15.10
C GLY A 9 10.19 3.57 14.01
N ARG A 10 11.04 2.61 14.40
CA ARG A 10 12.01 1.97 13.51
C ARG A 10 11.33 0.88 12.69
N TYR A 11 11.78 0.69 11.45
CA TYR A 11 11.27 -0.36 10.56
C TYR A 11 11.34 -1.77 11.17
N GLN A 12 12.46 -2.07 11.84
CA GLN A 12 12.74 -3.35 12.51
C GLN A 12 11.72 -3.72 13.60
N ASP A 13 11.11 -2.71 14.24
CA ASP A 13 10.15 -2.88 15.34
C ASP A 13 8.70 -2.74 14.85
N CYS A 14 8.47 -2.58 13.53
CA CYS A 14 7.17 -2.24 12.96
C CYS A 14 6.76 -3.20 11.83
N CYS A 15 7.26 -3.01 10.61
CA CYS A 15 6.83 -3.81 9.45
C CYS A 15 7.80 -4.95 9.11
N GLN A 16 9.07 -4.87 9.53
CA GLN A 16 10.04 -5.92 9.27
C GLN A 16 9.63 -7.30 9.83
N PRO A 17 9.04 -7.42 11.04
CA PRO A 17 8.62 -8.73 11.55
C PRO A 17 7.53 -9.37 10.68
N CYS A 18 6.63 -8.59 10.10
CA CYS A 18 5.65 -9.08 9.12
C CYS A 18 6.34 -9.54 7.83
N HIS A 19 7.25 -8.73 7.30
CA HIS A 19 7.93 -9.03 6.03
C HIS A 19 8.86 -10.25 6.10
N THR A 20 9.39 -10.55 7.29
CA THR A 20 10.31 -11.67 7.52
C THR A 20 9.60 -12.91 8.08
N GLY A 21 8.29 -12.87 8.26
CA GLY A 21 7.49 -13.97 8.82
C GLY A 21 7.67 -14.19 10.32
N GLN A 22 8.38 -13.32 11.04
CA GLN A 22 8.56 -13.40 12.49
C GLN A 22 7.27 -13.12 13.27
N SER A 23 6.43 -12.21 12.76
CA SER A 23 5.13 -11.92 13.35
C SER A 23 4.14 -11.51 12.27
N PRO A 24 3.08 -12.30 12.01
CA PRO A 24 2.06 -11.92 11.05
C PRO A 24 1.32 -10.66 11.52
N ALA A 25 0.74 -9.92 10.58
CA ALA A 25 -0.09 -8.78 10.89
C ALA A 25 -1.28 -9.21 11.77
N GLN A 26 -1.52 -8.50 12.86
CA GLN A 26 -2.58 -8.80 13.83
C GLN A 26 -3.92 -8.14 13.44
N THR A 27 -3.86 -7.06 12.66
CA THR A 27 -5.04 -6.33 12.17
C THR A 27 -4.94 -6.08 10.67
N ALA A 28 -6.09 -5.85 10.02
CA ALA A 28 -6.14 -5.44 8.63
C ALA A 28 -5.38 -4.12 8.38
N GLU A 29 -5.44 -3.15 9.31
CA GLU A 29 -4.65 -1.92 9.22
C GLU A 29 -3.14 -2.22 9.26
N GLN A 30 -2.69 -3.11 10.13
CA GLN A 30 -1.27 -3.50 10.20
C GLN A 30 -0.83 -4.20 8.90
N LEU A 31 -1.70 -5.02 8.31
CA LEU A 31 -1.43 -5.61 7.01
C LEU A 31 -1.35 -4.56 5.90
N MET A 32 -2.30 -3.62 5.84
CA MET A 32 -2.30 -2.52 4.87
C MET A 32 -1.01 -1.69 4.96
N ARG A 33 -0.61 -1.35 6.19
CA ARG A 33 0.61 -0.58 6.50
C ARG A 33 1.91 -1.32 6.13
N SER A 34 1.98 -2.61 6.41
CA SER A 34 3.14 -3.43 6.01
C SER A 34 3.18 -3.61 4.50
N ARG A 35 2.05 -3.89 3.83
CA ARG A 35 1.96 -3.91 2.37
C ARG A 35 2.46 -2.60 1.74
N PHE A 36 2.06 -1.44 2.27
CA PHE A 36 2.61 -0.15 1.82
C PHE A 36 4.15 -0.09 1.96
N SER A 37 4.69 -0.48 3.11
CA SER A 37 6.15 -0.47 3.31
C SER A 37 6.86 -1.46 2.39
N ALA A 38 6.24 -2.59 2.08
CA ALA A 38 6.73 -3.55 1.11
C ALA A 38 6.73 -2.98 -0.32
N TYR A 39 5.74 -2.16 -0.71
CA TYR A 39 5.79 -1.41 -1.97
C TYR A 39 6.98 -0.45 -2.02
N VAL A 40 7.23 0.30 -0.93
CA VAL A 40 8.38 1.23 -0.85
C VAL A 40 9.72 0.50 -0.94
N LEU A 41 9.82 -0.68 -0.32
CA LEU A 41 11.02 -1.52 -0.28
C LEU A 41 11.11 -2.54 -1.43
N GLN A 42 10.13 -2.55 -2.34
CA GLN A 42 10.02 -3.51 -3.44
C GLN A 42 10.08 -4.99 -3.02
N LEU A 43 9.47 -5.32 -1.88
CA LEU A 43 9.35 -6.70 -1.38
C LEU A 43 8.18 -7.41 -2.06
N VAL A 44 8.27 -7.58 -3.39
CA VAL A 44 7.20 -8.13 -4.25
C VAL A 44 6.64 -9.47 -3.75
N PRO A 45 7.45 -10.45 -3.30
CA PRO A 45 6.92 -11.71 -2.78
C PRO A 45 5.95 -11.52 -1.61
N TYR A 46 6.32 -10.68 -0.63
CA TYR A 46 5.44 -10.38 0.50
C TYR A 46 4.11 -9.75 0.07
N ILE A 47 4.15 -8.86 -0.93
CA ILE A 47 2.93 -8.23 -1.44
C ILE A 47 2.02 -9.29 -2.08
N ALA A 48 2.58 -10.21 -2.87
CA ALA A 48 1.83 -11.28 -3.52
C ALA A 48 1.25 -12.28 -2.51
N ASP A 49 2.07 -12.76 -1.56
CA ASP A 49 1.66 -13.75 -0.56
C ASP A 49 0.54 -13.26 0.35
N THR A 50 0.40 -11.93 0.49
CA THR A 50 -0.63 -11.30 1.30
C THR A 50 -1.90 -10.94 0.53
N TYR A 51 -2.03 -11.31 -0.76
CA TYR A 51 -3.32 -11.35 -1.44
C TYR A 51 -4.13 -12.58 -1.01
N TYR A 52 -5.46 -12.49 -1.12
CA TYR A 52 -6.34 -13.64 -0.94
C TYR A 52 -6.02 -14.71 -2.02
N PRO A 53 -5.86 -16.00 -1.67
CA PRO A 53 -5.35 -17.01 -2.61
C PRO A 53 -6.12 -17.12 -3.92
N ALA A 54 -7.45 -16.95 -3.91
CA ALA A 54 -8.27 -17.08 -5.11
C ALA A 54 -8.07 -15.96 -6.16
N ILE A 55 -7.36 -14.89 -5.78
CA ILE A 55 -7.10 -13.73 -6.65
C ILE A 55 -5.60 -13.51 -6.88
N GLN A 56 -4.76 -14.43 -6.39
CA GLN A 56 -3.34 -14.45 -6.72
C GLN A 56 -3.18 -14.92 -8.18
N SER A 57 -2.62 -14.07 -9.03
CA SER A 57 -2.29 -14.43 -10.41
C SER A 57 -0.85 -14.07 -10.73
N ALA A 58 -0.23 -14.82 -11.66
CA ALA A 58 1.11 -14.52 -12.14
C ALA A 58 1.19 -13.14 -12.83
N ASP A 59 0.11 -12.73 -13.49
CA ASP A 59 0.01 -11.39 -14.10
C ASP A 59 0.00 -10.29 -13.03
N ALA A 60 -0.68 -10.51 -11.90
CA ALA A 60 -0.69 -9.57 -10.79
C ALA A 60 0.72 -9.35 -10.21
N LEU A 61 1.56 -10.40 -10.13
CA LEU A 61 2.95 -10.27 -9.69
C LEU A 61 3.77 -9.34 -10.58
N ALA A 62 3.64 -9.47 -11.90
CA ALA A 62 4.33 -8.62 -12.86
C ALA A 62 3.85 -7.16 -12.78
N GLU A 63 2.53 -6.95 -12.64
CA GLU A 63 1.94 -5.62 -12.47
C GLU A 63 2.36 -4.95 -11.16
N ILE A 64 2.34 -5.69 -10.04
CA ILE A 64 2.80 -5.22 -8.73
C ILE A 64 4.27 -4.82 -8.81
N SER A 65 5.11 -5.66 -9.42
CA SER A 65 6.53 -5.37 -9.59
C SER A 65 6.75 -4.13 -10.47
N ALA A 66 6.00 -3.99 -11.56
CA ALA A 66 6.10 -2.83 -12.44
C ALA A 66 5.65 -1.55 -11.72
N PHE A 67 4.57 -1.60 -10.95
CA PHE A 67 4.11 -0.46 -10.16
C PHE A 67 5.12 -0.07 -9.08
N ALA A 68 5.57 -1.03 -8.28
CA ALA A 68 6.57 -0.79 -7.23
C ALA A 68 7.91 -0.27 -7.79
N GLY A 69 8.28 -0.70 -9.00
CA GLY A 69 9.47 -0.27 -9.73
C GLY A 69 9.41 1.16 -10.25
N ASN A 70 8.24 1.60 -10.71
CA ASN A 70 8.05 2.89 -11.39
C ASN A 70 7.45 3.99 -10.51
N ALA A 71 6.93 3.63 -9.33
CA ALA A 71 6.37 4.57 -8.37
C ALA A 71 7.37 4.90 -7.27
N ARG A 72 7.47 6.19 -6.96
CA ARG A 72 8.18 6.66 -5.76
C ARG A 72 7.17 7.07 -4.70
N PHE A 73 6.96 6.19 -3.72
CA PHE A 73 6.03 6.41 -2.63
C PHE A 73 6.53 7.49 -1.67
N LEU A 74 5.65 8.43 -1.35
CA LEU A 74 5.95 9.58 -0.50
C LEU A 74 5.30 9.49 0.88
N ALA A 75 4.07 8.97 0.94
CA ALA A 75 3.30 9.01 2.17
C ALA A 75 2.16 8.01 2.16
N LEU A 76 1.84 7.50 3.34
CA LEU A 76 0.62 6.79 3.65
C LEU A 76 -0.13 7.53 4.76
N LEU A 77 -1.43 7.76 4.55
CA LEU A 77 -2.36 8.23 5.57
C LEU A 77 -3.54 7.24 5.66
N VAL A 78 -3.68 6.56 6.79
CA VAL A 78 -4.88 5.77 7.10
C VAL A 78 -5.93 6.71 7.70
N LEU A 79 -7.13 6.70 7.12
CA LEU A 79 -8.24 7.56 7.51
C LEU A 79 -9.23 6.82 8.42
N ALA A 80 -9.49 5.55 8.14
CA ALA A 80 -10.35 4.69 8.94
C ALA A 80 -9.92 3.22 8.83
N ALA A 81 -10.13 2.46 9.90
CA ALA A 81 -10.02 1.01 9.91
C ALA A 81 -11.07 0.41 10.84
N GLY A 82 -11.69 -0.71 10.46
CA GLY A 82 -12.69 -1.38 11.28
C GLY A 82 -13.52 -2.40 10.49
N ASP A 83 -14.49 -3.00 11.16
CA ASP A 83 -15.23 -4.14 10.61
C ASP A 83 -16.45 -3.74 9.77
N THR A 84 -16.70 -2.44 9.64
CA THR A 84 -17.75 -1.86 8.81
C THR A 84 -17.13 -1.03 7.69
N PRO A 85 -17.52 -1.24 6.42
CA PRO A 85 -17.03 -0.42 5.33
C PRO A 85 -17.63 0.99 5.39
N THR A 86 -16.84 1.99 5.02
CA THR A 86 -17.30 3.39 4.87
C THR A 86 -17.87 3.69 3.48
N VAL A 87 -17.90 2.70 2.59
CA VAL A 87 -18.49 2.74 1.25
C VAL A 87 -19.56 1.65 1.12
N ASN A 88 -20.41 1.76 0.09
CA ASN A 88 -21.43 0.76 -0.16
C ASN A 88 -20.76 -0.59 -0.49
N PRO A 89 -21.05 -1.69 0.25
CA PRO A 89 -20.48 -3.01 -0.02
C PRO A 89 -20.65 -3.50 -1.47
N ALA A 90 -21.70 -3.06 -2.17
CA ALA A 90 -21.94 -3.41 -3.57
C ALA A 90 -20.91 -2.83 -4.55
N GLN A 91 -20.06 -1.89 -4.11
CA GLN A 91 -19.00 -1.29 -4.94
C GLN A 91 -17.74 -2.14 -5.00
N PHE A 92 -17.57 -3.14 -4.11
CA PHE A 92 -16.41 -4.01 -4.12
C PHE A 92 -16.49 -5.02 -5.29
N PRO A 93 -15.44 -5.13 -6.13
CA PRO A 93 -15.54 -5.80 -7.42
C PRO A 93 -15.51 -7.33 -7.38
N LEU A 94 -14.80 -7.96 -6.43
CA LEU A 94 -14.44 -9.38 -6.57
C LEU A 94 -15.33 -10.33 -5.77
N LEU A 95 -15.73 -9.96 -4.56
CA LEU A 95 -16.47 -10.86 -3.68
C LEU A 95 -17.79 -10.22 -3.25
N ARG A 96 -18.90 -10.85 -3.63
CA ARG A 96 -20.16 -10.60 -2.94
C ARG A 96 -20.15 -11.42 -1.63
N PRO A 97 -20.67 -10.89 -0.51
CA PRO A 97 -20.61 -11.57 0.79
C PRO A 97 -21.22 -12.98 0.79
N ASP A 98 -22.15 -13.24 -0.13
CA ASP A 98 -22.82 -14.53 -0.36
C ASP A 98 -21.94 -15.58 -1.07
N SER A 99 -20.87 -15.16 -1.74
CA SER A 99 -20.03 -16.01 -2.61
C SER A 99 -18.83 -16.60 -1.87
N LEU A 100 -18.46 -16.00 -0.74
CA LEU A 100 -17.49 -16.58 0.19
C LEU A 100 -18.25 -17.50 1.13
N ALA A 101 -18.38 -18.77 0.73
CA ALA A 101 -18.82 -19.86 1.58
C ALA A 101 -17.77 -20.18 2.67
N VAL A 102 -17.40 -19.15 3.44
CA VAL A 102 -16.68 -19.29 4.70
C VAL A 102 -17.66 -18.77 5.73
N ASN A 103 -18.46 -19.67 6.31
CA ASN A 103 -19.44 -19.38 7.38
C ASN A 103 -18.80 -18.77 8.66
N SER A 104 -17.53 -18.36 8.61
CA SER A 104 -16.74 -17.78 9.71
C SER A 104 -15.70 -16.76 9.23
N ALA A 105 -15.76 -16.27 7.98
CA ALA A 105 -14.80 -15.27 7.51
C ALA A 105 -14.99 -13.94 8.24
N VAL A 106 -13.93 -13.47 8.88
CA VAL A 106 -13.89 -12.15 9.52
C VAL A 106 -13.35 -11.16 8.50
N PHE A 107 -14.18 -10.19 8.10
CA PHE A 107 -13.75 -9.09 7.24
C PHE A 107 -13.38 -7.88 8.08
N SER A 108 -12.45 -7.09 7.55
CA SER A 108 -12.15 -5.76 8.07
C SER A 108 -11.72 -4.87 6.93
N TYR A 109 -11.93 -3.57 7.08
CA TYR A 109 -11.83 -2.58 6.02
C TYR A 109 -10.83 -1.51 6.42
N VAL A 110 -10.12 -0.96 5.44
CA VAL A 110 -9.17 0.14 5.65
C VAL A 110 -9.36 1.17 4.56
N HIS A 111 -9.66 2.41 4.95
CA HIS A 111 -9.69 3.57 4.07
C HIS A 111 -8.39 4.34 4.22
N PHE A 112 -7.68 4.56 3.12
CA PHE A 112 -6.40 5.26 3.17
C PHE A 112 -6.11 6.07 1.91
N LYS A 113 -5.09 6.92 2.03
CA LYS A 113 -4.49 7.72 0.98
C LYS A 113 -3.01 7.41 0.84
N VAL A 114 -2.55 7.25 -0.38
CA VAL A 114 -1.14 7.10 -0.75
C VAL A 114 -0.77 8.18 -1.76
N TRP A 115 0.28 8.93 -1.42
CA TRP A 115 0.91 9.86 -2.35
C TRP A 115 2.15 9.22 -2.94
N PHE A 116 2.27 9.26 -4.25
CA PHE A 116 3.44 8.74 -4.95
C PHE A 116 3.74 9.58 -6.19
N LEU A 117 4.98 9.53 -6.64
CA LEU A 117 5.39 10.10 -7.92
C LEU A 117 5.51 9.00 -8.96
N SER A 118 4.98 9.25 -10.14
CA SER A 118 5.19 8.41 -11.32
C SER A 118 5.31 9.33 -12.52
N ALA A 119 6.31 9.11 -13.38
CA ALA A 119 6.60 9.96 -14.54
C ALA A 119 6.59 11.48 -14.22
N ASP A 120 7.26 11.87 -13.12
CA ASP A 120 7.35 13.24 -12.59
C ASP A 120 6.01 13.93 -12.24
N LYS A 121 4.93 13.16 -12.14
CA LYS A 121 3.62 13.63 -11.70
C LYS A 121 3.29 13.10 -10.32
N LEU A 122 2.62 13.93 -9.52
CA LEU A 122 2.08 13.57 -8.22
C LEU A 122 0.73 12.89 -8.40
N HIS A 123 0.67 11.64 -7.96
CA HIS A 123 -0.54 10.85 -7.89
C HIS A 123 -1.01 10.74 -6.44
N LEU A 124 -2.33 10.76 -6.28
CA LEU A 124 -3.02 10.38 -5.05
C LEU A 124 -3.86 9.14 -5.34
N LEU A 125 -3.53 8.03 -4.70
CA LEU A 125 -4.39 6.85 -4.62
C LEU A 125 -5.19 6.96 -3.33
N GLU A 126 -6.51 7.03 -3.43
CA GLU A 126 -7.42 6.89 -2.30
C GLU A 126 -8.22 5.61 -2.50
N GLU A 127 -8.17 4.70 -1.53
CA GLU A 127 -8.79 3.39 -1.63
C GLU A 127 -9.51 3.02 -0.34
N HIS A 128 -10.66 2.39 -0.51
CA HIS A 128 -11.32 1.60 0.53
C HIS A 128 -11.03 0.14 0.28
N SER A 129 -10.10 -0.44 1.01
CA SER A 129 -9.72 -1.84 0.86
C SER A 129 -10.51 -2.74 1.80
N ARG A 130 -10.77 -3.95 1.32
CA ARG A 130 -11.33 -5.05 2.08
C ARG A 130 -10.26 -6.10 2.34
N PHE A 131 -10.23 -6.58 3.57
CA PHE A 131 -9.36 -7.65 4.02
C PHE A 131 -10.20 -8.77 4.63
N VAL A 132 -9.70 -9.99 4.54
CA VAL A 132 -10.31 -11.18 5.16
C VAL A 132 -9.29 -11.86 6.06
N ARG A 133 -9.74 -12.40 7.19
CA ARG A 133 -8.92 -13.23 8.06
C ARG A 133 -9.24 -14.71 7.85
N ILE A 134 -8.21 -15.49 7.52
CA ILE A 134 -8.29 -16.94 7.25
C ILE A 134 -7.16 -17.60 8.03
N ASP A 135 -7.47 -18.64 8.80
CA ASP A 135 -6.50 -19.37 9.63
C ASP A 135 -5.60 -18.45 10.47
N GLY A 136 -6.22 -17.41 11.04
CA GLY A 136 -5.53 -16.42 11.87
C GLY A 136 -4.77 -15.32 11.10
N HIS A 137 -4.62 -15.43 9.78
CA HIS A 137 -3.84 -14.52 8.93
C HIS A 137 -4.75 -13.58 8.12
N TRP A 138 -4.34 -12.32 7.99
CA TRP A 138 -5.05 -11.34 7.17
C TRP A 138 -4.57 -11.42 5.71
N HIS A 139 -5.51 -11.24 4.78
CA HIS A 139 -5.26 -11.18 3.34
C HIS A 139 -5.99 -9.99 2.72
N TYR A 140 -5.34 -9.30 1.78
CA TYR A 140 -5.98 -8.30 0.93
C TYR A 140 -6.90 -8.98 -0.07
N VAL A 141 -8.12 -8.46 -0.22
CA VAL A 141 -9.11 -8.98 -1.17
C VAL A 141 -9.24 -8.05 -2.36
N ASP A 142 -9.79 -6.88 -2.15
CA ASP A 142 -10.05 -5.91 -3.21
C ASP A 142 -10.24 -4.53 -2.59
N GLY A 143 -10.46 -3.53 -3.44
CA GLY A 143 -10.74 -2.20 -2.96
C GLY A 143 -11.55 -1.37 -3.93
N VAL A 144 -12.20 -0.34 -3.39
CA VAL A 144 -12.90 0.69 -4.14
C VAL A 144 -11.96 1.89 -4.25
N LEU A 145 -11.50 2.16 -5.47
CA LEU A 145 -10.63 3.29 -5.78
C LEU A 145 -11.46 4.56 -5.99
N LEU A 146 -11.05 5.66 -5.33
CA LEU A 146 -11.63 6.98 -5.54
C LEU A 146 -10.74 7.74 -6.55
N PRO A 147 -11.34 8.31 -7.62
CA PRO A 147 -10.57 9.03 -8.62
C PRO A 147 -10.06 10.35 -8.07
N HIS A 148 -8.80 10.65 -8.35
CA HIS A 148 -8.16 11.93 -8.02
C HIS A 148 -7.44 12.51 -9.23
N PRO A 149 -7.39 13.85 -9.36
CA PRO A 149 -6.62 14.47 -10.42
C PRO A 149 -5.12 14.21 -10.21
N VAL A 150 -4.41 14.05 -11.32
CA VAL A 150 -2.95 13.99 -11.33
C VAL A 150 -2.41 15.42 -11.27
N LEU A 151 -1.54 15.69 -10.30
CA LEU A 151 -1.01 17.02 -10.04
C LEU A 151 0.47 17.10 -10.38
N LYS A 152 0.99 18.32 -10.51
CA LYS A 152 2.44 18.57 -10.47
C LYS A 152 2.79 19.02 -9.06
N ILE A 153 3.95 18.60 -8.56
CA ILE A 153 4.52 19.12 -7.31
C ILE A 153 5.76 19.96 -7.61
N GLY A 154 5.74 21.20 -7.17
CA GLY A 154 6.86 22.13 -7.26
C GLY A 154 7.92 21.86 -6.20
N ARG A 155 9.17 22.23 -6.51
CA ARG A 155 10.32 22.07 -5.59
C ARG A 155 10.11 22.74 -4.22
N ASN A 156 9.36 23.84 -4.18
CA ASN A 156 9.14 24.63 -2.97
C ASN A 156 7.82 24.31 -2.26
N ASP A 157 6.97 23.46 -2.83
CA ASP A 157 5.71 23.03 -2.22
C ASP A 157 5.99 22.20 -0.98
N LEU A 158 5.02 22.08 -0.08
CA LEU A 158 5.15 21.21 1.08
C LEU A 158 5.19 19.74 0.65
N CYS A 159 6.08 18.97 1.25
CA CYS A 159 6.17 17.54 0.96
C CYS A 159 4.91 16.81 1.51
N PRO A 160 4.23 15.97 0.71
CA PRO A 160 3.03 15.24 1.13
C PRO A 160 3.22 14.28 2.32
N CYS A 161 4.46 13.96 2.69
CA CYS A 161 4.76 13.08 3.82
C CYS A 161 4.43 13.65 5.21
N GLY A 162 3.91 14.88 5.30
CA GLY A 162 3.55 15.50 6.58
C GLY A 162 4.73 16.00 7.40
N SER A 163 5.97 15.94 6.89
CA SER A 163 7.16 16.42 7.61
C SER A 163 7.23 17.94 7.83
N GLY A 164 6.31 18.72 7.22
CA GLY A 164 6.34 20.19 7.21
C GLY A 164 7.47 20.80 6.38
N LYS A 165 8.34 19.98 5.77
CA LYS A 165 9.45 20.45 4.95
C LYS A 165 8.99 20.72 3.51
N LYS A 166 9.63 21.69 2.85
CA LYS A 166 9.55 21.87 1.40
C LYS A 166 9.98 20.57 0.71
N PHE A 167 9.39 20.27 -0.44
CA PHE A 167 9.65 19.05 -1.19
C PHE A 167 11.15 18.89 -1.43
N LYS A 168 11.83 19.94 -1.90
CA LYS A 168 13.29 19.94 -2.12
C LYS A 168 14.18 19.71 -0.89
N ALA A 169 13.62 19.81 0.30
CA ALA A 169 14.32 19.72 1.57
C ALA A 169 13.87 18.50 2.38
N CYS A 170 13.23 17.51 1.75
CA CYS A 170 12.76 16.29 2.38
C CYS A 170 13.58 15.08 1.87
N PRO A 171 14.74 14.74 2.46
CA PRO A 171 15.70 13.79 1.89
C PRO A 171 15.21 12.36 1.58
N PRO A 172 14.16 11.76 2.21
CA PRO A 172 13.63 10.49 1.70
C PRO A 172 12.80 10.66 0.41
N HIS A 173 12.26 11.86 0.18
CA HIS A 173 11.32 12.18 -0.90
C HIS A 173 11.85 13.20 -1.90
N TRP A 174 13.07 13.66 -1.68
CA TRP A 174 13.83 14.48 -2.60
C TRP A 174 15.16 13.81 -2.86
N LEU A 175 15.17 13.02 -3.92
CA LEU A 175 16.39 12.58 -4.56
C LEU A 175 16.54 13.49 -5.77
N ASN A 176 17.61 14.30 -5.81
CA ASN A 176 18.03 15.00 -7.03
C ASN A 176 18.00 13.97 -8.16
N HIS A 177 17.13 14.15 -9.17
CA HIS A 177 17.01 13.36 -10.39
C HIS A 177 18.05 12.23 -10.51
N GLN A 178 17.82 11.08 -9.86
CA GLN A 178 18.55 9.88 -10.24
C GLN A 178 17.72 9.25 -11.35
N PRO A 179 18.28 9.11 -12.57
CA PRO A 179 17.62 8.39 -13.63
C PRO A 179 17.38 6.95 -13.15
N ALA A 180 16.31 6.33 -13.65
CA ALA A 180 16.02 4.92 -13.41
C ALA A 180 17.30 4.08 -13.59
N PRO A 181 17.53 3.03 -12.78
CA PRO A 181 18.67 2.14 -12.99
C PRO A 181 18.62 1.63 -14.43
N ALA A 182 19.73 1.79 -15.15
CA ALA A 182 19.85 1.40 -16.54
C ALA A 182 19.44 -0.08 -16.71
N ARG A 183 18.55 -0.34 -17.67
CA ARG A 183 18.17 -1.70 -18.09
C ARG A 183 19.46 -2.44 -18.50
N PRO A 184 19.71 -3.68 -18.04
CA PRO A 184 20.92 -4.40 -18.44
C PRO A 184 20.89 -4.68 -19.95
N PRO A 185 22.06 -4.67 -20.61
CA PRO A 185 22.15 -4.88 -22.05
C PRO A 185 21.66 -6.29 -22.42
N ARG A 186 21.06 -6.38 -23.62
CA ARG A 186 20.53 -7.61 -24.22
C ARG A 186 21.59 -8.68 -24.44
#